data_AF-A0A1G3QB59-F1
#
_entry.id   AF-A0A1G3QB59-F1
#
_cell.length_a   1.000
_cell.length_b   1.000
_cell.length_c   1.000
_cell.angle_alpha   90.00
_cell.angle_beta   90.00
_cell.angle_gamma   90.00
#
_symmetry.space_group_name_H-M   'P 1'
#
loop_
_entity.id
_entity.type
_entity.pdbx_description
1 polymer ?
#
loop_
_entity_poly.entity_id
_entity_poly.type
_entity_poly.pdbx_seq_one_letter_code
_entity_poly.pdbx_strand_id
1 'polypeptide(L)' 'MPLYYAWLPHAARIIPVAGKKAGDIVEFGGLLGRVPVMPVSRFVSSEFIRRGGRIPAPLQSYRN' A
#
# COMPACT_ATOMS: atom_id res chain seq x y z
N MET A 1 -17.94 16.90 -15.78
CA MET A 1 -18.24 16.35 -14.45
C MET A 1 -17.84 14.88 -14.42
N PRO A 2 -16.78 14.48 -13.68
CA PRO A 2 -16.59 13.08 -13.38
C PRO A 2 -16.80 12.82 -11.89
N LEU A 3 -17.73 11.90 -11.67
CA LEU A 3 -18.17 11.32 -10.42
C LEU A 3 -17.10 10.34 -9.88
N TYR A 4 -15.85 10.79 -9.67
CA TYR A 4 -14.74 9.88 -9.29
C TYR A 4 -14.42 9.86 -7.79
N TYR A 5 -15.15 10.62 -6.96
CA TYR A 5 -15.14 10.43 -5.50
C TYR A 5 -15.98 9.21 -5.11
N ALA A 6 -15.74 8.07 -5.77
CA ALA A 6 -16.18 6.79 -5.29
C ALA A 6 -15.20 6.37 -4.20
N TRP A 7 -15.59 6.65 -2.95
CA TRP A 7 -15.20 5.91 -1.75
C TRP A 7 -14.55 4.55 -2.06
N LEU A 8 -13.23 4.44 -1.90
CA LEU A 8 -12.54 3.15 -2.01
C LEU A 8 -12.21 2.62 -0.61
N PRO A 9 -12.61 1.38 -0.28
CA PRO A 9 -12.12 0.71 0.92
C PRO A 9 -10.59 0.60 0.81
N HIS A 10 -9.87 1.02 1.85
CA HIS A 10 -8.41 1.02 1.87
C HIS A 10 -7.87 -0.43 1.88
N ALA A 11 -7.72 -1.03 0.70
CA ALA A 11 -7.17 -2.37 0.52
C ALA A 11 -5.80 -2.27 -0.18
N ALA A 12 -4.77 -2.81 0.47
CA ALA A 12 -3.43 -2.93 -0.10
C ALA A 12 -3.17 -4.37 -0.54
N ARG A 13 -2.60 -4.55 -1.75
CA ARG A 13 -2.12 -5.84 -2.25
C ARG A 13 -0.61 -5.74 -2.45
N ILE A 14 0.14 -6.61 -1.78
CA ILE A 14 1.61 -6.65 -1.84
C ILE A 14 2.00 -7.99 -2.47
N ILE A 15 2.81 -7.95 -3.54
CA ILE A 15 3.28 -9.14 -4.25
C ILE A 15 4.81 -9.16 -4.20
N PRO A 16 5.43 -10.05 -3.41
CA PRO A 16 6.88 -10.20 -3.41
C PRO A 16 7.33 -10.94 -4.68
N VAL A 17 8.34 -10.41 -5.37
CA VAL A 17 8.94 -11.07 -6.53
C VAL A 17 10.39 -11.41 -6.21
N ALA A 18 10.62 -12.68 -5.88
CA ALA A 18 11.95 -13.17 -5.55
C ALA A 18 12.91 -13.05 -6.75
N GLY A 19 14.14 -12.61 -6.49
CA GLY A 19 15.20 -12.52 -7.51
C GLY A 19 15.11 -11.32 -8.46
N LYS A 20 14.16 -10.41 -8.27
CA LYS A 20 14.04 -9.16 -9.05
C LYS A 20 14.46 -7.94 -8.22
N LYS A 21 14.95 -6.91 -8.90
CA LYS A 21 15.39 -5.64 -8.31
C LYS A 21 14.41 -4.52 -8.66
N ALA A 22 14.45 -3.44 -7.88
CA ALA A 22 13.65 -2.25 -8.16
C ALA A 22 13.95 -1.72 -9.58
N GLY A 23 12.91 -1.41 -10.34
CA GLY A 23 13.00 -1.02 -11.75
C GLY A 23 12.89 -2.18 -12.74
N ASP A 24 13.06 -3.44 -12.32
CA ASP A 24 12.78 -4.59 -13.18
C ASP A 24 11.29 -4.66 -13.50
N ILE A 25 10.95 -5.16 -14.68
CA ILE A 25 9.55 -5.36 -15.06
C ILE A 25 9.19 -6.84 -14.88
N VAL A 26 8.07 -7.09 -14.20
CA VAL A 26 7.54 -8.43 -13.96
C VAL A 26 6.24 -8.58 -14.72
N GLU A 27 6.10 -9.71 -15.41
CA GLU A 27 4.91 -10.08 -16.15
C GLU A 27 4.24 -11.25 -15.43
N PHE A 28 3.04 -11.01 -14.94
CA PHE A 28 2.25 -11.98 -14.18
C PHE A 28 1.18 -12.68 -15.04
N GLY A 29 1.17 -12.41 -16.35
CA GLY A 29 0.19 -12.93 -17.30
C GLY A 29 -1.15 -12.16 -17.31
N GLY A 30 -2.10 -12.63 -18.12
CA GLY A 30 -3.28 -11.85 -18.54
C GLY A 30 -4.25 -11.37 -17.45
N LEU A 31 -4.22 -11.95 -16.24
CA LEU A 31 -5.12 -11.55 -15.14
C LEU A 31 -4.51 -10.49 -14.21
N LEU A 32 -3.18 -10.47 -14.07
CA LEU A 32 -2.45 -9.59 -13.16
C LEU A 32 -1.60 -8.53 -13.90
N GLY A 33 -1.45 -8.69 -15.21
CA GLY A 33 -0.79 -7.73 -16.08
C GLY A 33 0.73 -7.71 -15.89
N ARG A 34 1.31 -6.56 -16.26
CA ARG A 34 2.75 -6.29 -16.22
C ARG A 34 2.99 -5.01 -15.42
N VAL A 35 3.92 -5.06 -14.47
CA VAL A 35 4.17 -3.94 -13.55
C VAL A 35 5.67 -3.85 -13.21
N PRO A 36 6.22 -2.63 -13.05
CA PRO A 36 7.58 -2.47 -12.54
C PRO A 36 7.66 -2.80 -11.05
N VAL A 37 8.77 -3.40 -10.63
CA VAL A 37 9.10 -3.60 -9.22
C VAL A 37 9.40 -2.24 -8.59
N MET A 38 8.58 -1.83 -7.63
CA MET A 38 8.75 -0.58 -6.91
C MET A 38 9.89 -0.68 -5.89
N PRO A 39 10.70 0.38 -5.70
CA PRO A 39 11.65 0.43 -4.60
C PRO A 39 10.91 0.42 -3.25
N VAL A 40 11.40 -0.40 -2.32
CA VAL A 40 10.91 -0.41 -0.93
C VAL A 40 11.79 0.51 -0.09
N SER A 41 11.17 1.26 0.83
CA SER A 41 11.91 2.08 1.80
C SER A 41 12.92 1.24 2.57
N ARG A 42 14.14 1.78 2.77
CA ARG A 42 15.19 1.14 3.58
C ARG A 42 14.99 1.36 5.08
N PHE A 43 14.11 2.28 5.46
CA PHE A 43 13.82 2.56 6.86
C PHE A 43 12.91 1.49 7.45
N VAL A 44 13.20 1.08 8.67
CA VAL A 44 12.43 0.06 9.40
C VAL A 44 11.36 0.72 10.26
N SER A 45 10.13 0.19 10.19
CA SER A 45 9.01 0.60 11.04
C SER A 45 8.75 -0.41 12.17
N SER A 46 9.74 -1.22 12.54
CA SER A 46 9.61 -2.31 13.54
C SER A 46 9.16 -1.78 14.90
N GLU A 47 9.73 -0.67 15.36
CA GLU A 47 9.36 -0.04 16.63
C GLU A 47 7.90 0.42 16.62
N PHE A 48 7.43 0.98 15.50
CA PHE A 48 6.04 1.41 15.35
C PHE A 48 5.08 0.21 15.34
N ILE A 49 5.41 -0.85 14.60
CA ILE A 49 4.59 -2.08 14.52
C ILE A 49 4.52 -2.77 15.89
N ARG A 50 5.63 -2.80 16.64
CA ARG A 50 5.72 -3.42 17.97
C ARG A 50 4.95 -2.69 19.07
N ARG A 51 4.67 -1.39 18.91
CA ARG A 51 3.84 -0.63 19.87
C ARG A 51 2.47 -1.27 20.06
N GLY A 52 1.93 -1.90 19.02
CA GLY A 52 0.62 -2.55 19.07
C GLY A 52 -0.50 -1.59 19.50
N GLY A 53 -1.60 -2.15 20.03
CA GLY A 53 -2.75 -1.37 20.50
C GLY A 53 -3.72 -0.97 19.38
N ARG A 54 -4.58 0.01 19.69
CA ARG A 54 -5.62 0.51 18.77
C ARG A 54 -5.30 1.93 18.37
N ILE A 55 -5.26 2.20 17.06
CA ILE A 55 -5.20 3.57 16.55
C ILE A 55 -6.55 4.23 16.91
N PRO A 56 -6.57 5.27 17.76
CA PRO A 56 -7.81 5.93 18.15
C PRO A 56 -8.44 6.62 16.94
N ALA A 57 -9.75 6.86 17.01
CA ALA A 57 -10.44 7.61 15.97
C ALA A 57 -9.80 9.01 15.80
N PRO A 58 -9.73 9.56 14.57
CA PRO A 58 -9.22 10.90 14.35
C PRO A 58 -9.98 11.95 15.19
N LEU A 59 -9.25 12.80 15.92
CA LEU A 59 -9.84 13.86 16.76
C LEU A 59 -10.60 14.94 15.97
N GLN A 60 -10.43 15.00 14.65
CA GLN A 60 -11.14 15.91 13.77
C GLN A 60 -12.67 15.66 13.73
N SER A 61 -13.14 14.55 14.30
CA SER A 61 -14.57 14.25 14.50
C SER A 61 -15.27 15.21 15.49
N TYR A 62 -14.56 16.10 16.19
CA TYR A 62 -15.11 17.06 17.16
C TYR A 62 -15.47 18.45 16.56
N ARG A 63 -15.26 18.68 15.26
CA ARG A 63 -15.62 19.96 14.59
C ARG A 63 -16.83 19.81 13.67
N ASN A 64 -17.89 19.21 14.16
CA ASN A 64 -19.21 19.25 13.51
C ASN A 64 -20.12 20.19 14.30
#